data_AF-A0A6J4XAQ6-F1
#
_entry.id   AF-A0A6J4XAQ6-F1
#
_cell.length_a   1.000
_cell.length_b   1.000
_cell.length_c   1.000
_cell.angle_alpha   90.00
_cell.angle_beta   90.00
_cell.angle_gamma   90.00
#
_symmetry.space_group_name_H-M   'P 1'
#
loop_
_entity.id
_entity.type
_entity.pdbx_description
1 polymer ?
#
loop_
_entity_poly.entity_id
_entity_poly.type
_entity_poly.pdbx_seq_one_letter_code
_entity_poly.pdbx_strand_id
1 'polypeptide(L)' 'MEAIKPKHIIPNHTFHPELYKELFGDINVLEIKDGQTIEL' A
#
# COMPACT_ATOMS: atom_id res chain seq x y z
N MET A 1 -3.51 -1.87 -12.66
CA MET A 1 -2.53 -2.74 -11.97
C MET A 1 -1.61 -3.47 -12.94
N GLU A 2 -2.14 -3.97 -14.06
CA GLU A 2 -1.38 -4.85 -14.96
C GLU A 2 -0.13 -4.24 -15.62
N ALA A 3 -0.03 -2.90 -15.69
CA ALA A 3 1.13 -2.23 -16.26
C ALA A 3 2.32 -2.13 -15.29
N ILE A 4 2.06 -1.96 -13.98
CA ILE A 4 3.11 -1.72 -12.98
C ILE A 4 3.48 -3.00 -12.24
N LYS A 5 2.51 -3.91 -12.01
CA LYS A 5 2.69 -5.18 -11.28
C LYS A 5 3.58 -5.03 -10.02
N PRO A 6 3.23 -4.11 -9.11
CA PRO A 6 4.04 -3.84 -7.93
C PRO A 6 4.03 -5.03 -6.98
N LYS A 7 5.16 -5.25 -6.30
CA LYS A 7 5.26 -6.23 -5.20
C LYS A 7 4.59 -5.71 -3.92
N HIS A 8 4.64 -4.41 -3.70
CA HIS A 8 4.08 -3.72 -2.53
C HIS A 8 3.36 -2.43 -2.93
N ILE A 9 2.32 -2.08 -2.19
CA ILE A 9 1.62 -0.79 -2.31
C ILE A 9 1.71 -0.09 -0.96
N ILE A 10 2.11 1.18 -0.97
CA ILE A 10 2.14 2.02 0.23
C ILE A 10 1.29 3.27 -0.05
N PRO A 11 0.06 3.33 0.47
CA PRO A 11 -0.76 4.54 0.39
C PRO A 11 -0.15 5.63 1.28
N ASN A 12 0.12 6.82 0.73
CA ASN A 12 0.77 7.92 1.48
C ASN A 12 0.00 9.26 1.46
N HIS A 13 -1.01 9.41 0.59
CA HIS A 13 -1.81 10.64 0.47
C HIS A 13 -3.31 10.29 0.46
N THR A 14 -3.76 9.67 1.55
CA THR A 14 -5.16 9.27 1.77
C THR A 14 -5.48 9.32 3.26
N PHE A 15 -6.75 9.56 3.60
CA PHE A 15 -7.27 9.42 4.97
C PHE A 15 -7.82 8.01 5.25
N HIS A 16 -7.93 7.18 4.21
CA HIS A 16 -8.54 5.85 4.25
C HIS A 16 -7.63 4.81 3.58
N PRO A 17 -6.45 4.50 4.14
CA PRO A 17 -5.54 3.51 3.57
C PRO A 17 -6.12 2.08 3.60
N GLU A 18 -7.06 1.80 4.51
CA GLU A 18 -7.73 0.50 4.64
C GLU A 18 -8.47 0.06 3.37
N LEU A 19 -9.05 1.01 2.63
CA LEU A 19 -9.79 0.72 1.39
C LEU A 19 -8.88 0.14 0.29
N TYR A 20 -7.57 0.40 0.35
CA TYR A 20 -6.61 -0.12 -0.63
C TYR A 20 -6.43 -1.63 -0.47
N LYS A 21 -6.60 -2.18 0.73
CA LYS A 21 -6.58 -3.64 0.94
C LYS A 21 -7.74 -4.32 0.23
N GLU A 22 -8.91 -3.69 0.21
CA GLU A 22 -10.08 -4.21 -0.52
C GLU A 22 -9.90 -4.10 -2.04
N LEU A 23 -9.35 -2.98 -2.51
CA LEU A 23 -9.15 -2.72 -3.94
C LEU A 23 -8.03 -3.54 -4.58
N PHE A 24 -6.99 -3.88 -3.81
CA PHE A 24 -5.77 -4.52 -4.30
C PHE A 24 -5.46 -5.83 -3.58
N GLY A 25 -6.47 -6.52 -3.06
CA GLY A 25 -6.35 -7.62 -2.09
C GLY A 25 -5.38 -8.76 -2.41
N ASP A 26 -4.95 -8.92 -3.66
CA ASP A 26 -3.93 -9.90 -4.06
C ASP A 26 -2.48 -9.39 -3.89
N ILE A 27 -2.29 -8.10 -3.64
CA ILE A 27 -1.00 -7.43 -3.56
C ILE A 27 -0.78 -6.92 -2.14
N ASN A 28 0.45 -7.05 -1.65
CA ASN A 28 0.78 -6.66 -0.29
C ASN A 28 0.66 -5.14 -0.11
N VAL A 29 -0.40 -4.69 0.57
CA VAL A 29 -0.62 -3.29 0.93
C VAL A 29 -0.08 -3.02 2.33
N LEU A 30 0.91 -2.14 2.42
CA LEU A 30 1.56 -1.76 3.67
C LEU A 30 1.07 -0.39 4.11
N GLU A 31 0.54 -0.32 5.33
CA GLU A 31 0.21 0.93 6.01
C GLU A 31 1.41 1.39 6.84
N ILE A 32 1.90 2.60 6.56
CA ILE A 32 3.03 3.18 7.28
C ILE A 32 2.59 4.37 8.12
N LYS A 33 3.19 4.53 9.29
CA LYS A 33 3.04 5.70 10.15
C LYS A 33 4.13 6.72 9.88
N ASP A 34 3.88 7.98 10.23
CA ASP A 34 4.88 9.03 10.13
C ASP A 34 6.13 8.68 10.96
N GLY A 35 7.31 8.91 10.37
CA GLY A 35 8.60 8.51 10.93
C GLY A 35 8.90 7.00 10.98
N GLN A 36 7.99 6.13 10.51
CA GLN A 36 8.22 4.69 10.47
C GLN A 36 9.16 4.32 9.32
N THR A 37 10.25 3.64 9.63
CA THR A 37 11.13 3.02 8.63
C THR A 37 10.69 1.59 8.36
N ILE A 38 10.72 1.18 7.10
CA ILE A 38 10.46 -0.20 6.66
C ILE A 38 11.55 -0.68 5.71
N GLU A 39 11.77 -1.99 5.70
CA GLU A 39 12.59 -2.67 4.69
C GLU A 39 11.67 -3.24 3.60
N LEU A 40 12.06 -3.11 2.34
CA LEU A 40 11.25 -3.42 1.15
C LEU A 40 11.85 -4.55 0.32
#